data_AF-A0A7U6Y9B1-F1
#
_entry.id   AF-A0A7U6Y9B1-F1
#
_cell.length_a   1.000
_cell.length_b   1.000
_cell.length_c   1.000
_cell.angle_alpha   90.00
_cell.angle_beta   90.00
_cell.angle_gamma   90.00
#
_symmetry.space_group_name_H-M   'P 1'
#
loop_
_entity.id
_entity.type
_entity.pdbx_description
1 polymer ?
#
loop_
_entity_poly.entity_id
_entity_poly.type
_entity_poly.pdbx_seq_one_letter_code
_entity_poly.pdbx_strand_id
1 'polypeptide(L)'
;MTIYSDIHAARLAHVGWEMELERLASGDQTSQALIMHTGCALGRWIRERGQDKYEFYKETINLLDAHENFHAVADEIIALNERCKADIPSDLILKMRMVSREVVYLLSSLELSVRLEKQKSEPLTHAIHSLTVLLGGSFGGGPFPMAPKPRMLDWIRINFFHRRSSTAIIDITAVRLNHLFWARDLELMLGSLGKIALHRNIPDADECDLSSWFSNVARQDIGNRAMFELLDVTHKEFHRQGIKAYSALRRQNRQEAHEAIEEVLGLSRDLVLALTHAEFRLSGFRERAIDA
;
A
#
# COMPACT_ATOMS: atom_id res chain seq x y z
N MET A 1 -7.19 3.85 17.48
CA MET A 1 -6.67 3.17 16.26
C MET A 1 -7.53 3.57 15.08
N THR A 2 -6.94 3.97 13.94
CA THR A 2 -7.61 4.59 12.79
C THR A 2 -7.81 3.58 11.65
N ILE A 3 -8.84 3.78 10.82
CA ILE A 3 -9.11 2.99 9.59
C ILE A 3 -7.88 2.86 8.69
N TYR A 4 -7.05 3.91 8.66
CA TYR A 4 -5.83 3.96 7.88
C TYR A 4 -4.87 2.82 8.21
N SER A 5 -4.64 2.53 9.50
CA SER A 5 -3.70 1.49 9.90
C SER A 5 -4.14 0.09 9.43
N ASP A 6 -5.44 -0.19 9.48
CA ASP A 6 -6.02 -1.46 9.01
C ASP A 6 -5.89 -1.62 7.49
N ILE A 7 -6.30 -0.59 6.73
CA ILE A 7 -6.29 -0.62 5.26
C ILE A 7 -4.85 -0.56 4.70
N HIS A 8 -3.94 0.16 5.37
CA HIS A 8 -2.53 0.24 5.00
C HIS A 8 -1.84 -1.12 5.14
N ALA A 9 -2.06 -1.81 6.26
CA ALA A 9 -1.53 -3.15 6.47
C ALA A 9 -2.10 -4.17 5.47
N ALA A 10 -3.39 -4.08 5.15
CA ALA A 10 -4.04 -4.88 4.12
C ALA A 10 -3.41 -4.68 2.75
N ARG A 11 -3.24 -3.42 2.30
CA ARG A 11 -2.59 -3.09 1.02
C ARG A 11 -1.17 -3.64 0.96
N LEU A 12 -0.39 -3.44 2.03
CA LEU A 12 0.99 -3.92 2.09
C LEU A 12 1.09 -5.43 1.95
N ALA A 13 0.24 -6.17 2.68
CA ALA A 13 0.20 -7.63 2.60
C ALA A 13 -0.20 -8.11 1.21
N HIS A 14 -1.23 -7.50 0.61
CA HIS A 14 -1.75 -7.91 -0.69
C HIS A 14 -0.78 -7.64 -1.85
N VAL A 15 -0.23 -6.43 -1.90
CA VAL A 15 0.74 -6.06 -2.94
C VAL A 15 2.05 -6.86 -2.79
N GLY A 16 2.42 -7.23 -1.56
CA GLY A 16 3.53 -8.17 -1.34
C GLY A 16 3.26 -9.58 -1.90
N TRP A 17 2.01 -10.04 -1.84
CA TRP A 17 1.59 -11.32 -2.43
C TRP A 17 1.66 -11.32 -3.95
N GLU A 18 1.19 -10.25 -4.60
CA GLU A 18 1.32 -10.05 -6.06
C GLU A 18 2.79 -10.23 -6.49
N MET A 19 3.72 -9.56 -5.80
CA MET A 19 5.13 -9.64 -6.15
C MET A 19 5.74 -11.04 -5.95
N GLU A 20 5.35 -11.77 -4.91
CA GLU A 20 5.84 -13.16 -4.74
C GLU A 20 5.31 -14.09 -5.84
N LEU A 21 4.07 -13.88 -6.31
CA LEU A 21 3.53 -14.64 -7.44
C LEU A 21 4.27 -14.30 -8.75
N GLU A 22 4.67 -13.04 -8.96
CA GLU A 22 5.48 -12.66 -10.11
C GLU A 22 6.90 -13.26 -10.06
N ARG A 23 7.50 -13.33 -8.86
CA ARG A 23 8.78 -14.00 -8.65
C ARG A 23 8.67 -15.49 -8.94
N LEU A 24 7.62 -16.15 -8.43
CA LEU A 24 7.33 -17.54 -8.73
C LEU A 24 7.21 -17.76 -10.25
N ALA A 25 6.48 -16.89 -10.93
CA ALA A 25 6.30 -16.93 -12.38
C ALA A 25 7.58 -16.73 -13.18
N SER A 26 8.54 -15.99 -12.61
CA SER A 26 9.85 -15.77 -13.21
C SER A 26 10.84 -16.91 -12.91
N GLY A 27 10.41 -17.95 -12.19
CA GLY A 27 11.26 -19.07 -11.76
C GLY A 27 12.16 -18.75 -10.56
N ASP A 28 11.98 -17.60 -9.91
CA ASP A 28 12.73 -17.23 -8.72
C ASP A 28 12.22 -17.99 -7.49
N GLN A 29 13.11 -18.23 -6.53
CA GLN A 29 12.72 -18.82 -5.25
C GLN A 29 11.84 -17.86 -4.45
N THR A 30 10.61 -18.26 -4.16
CA THR A 30 9.74 -17.53 -3.26
C THR A 30 10.23 -17.67 -1.82
N SER A 31 10.01 -16.62 -1.04
CA SER A 31 10.43 -16.55 0.35
C SER A 31 9.44 -17.20 1.32
N GLN A 32 8.26 -17.59 0.82
CA GLN A 32 7.17 -18.16 1.61
C GLN A 32 6.62 -19.43 0.94
N ALA A 33 6.28 -20.42 1.77
CA ALA A 33 5.28 -21.42 1.39
C ALA A 33 3.97 -20.65 1.18
N LEU A 34 3.51 -20.54 -0.07
CA LEU A 34 2.33 -19.77 -0.43
C LEU A 34 1.13 -20.38 0.30
N ILE A 35 0.71 -19.73 1.39
CA ILE A 35 -0.38 -20.21 2.24
C ILE A 35 -1.68 -20.06 1.44
N MET A 36 -2.39 -21.18 1.24
CA MET A 36 -3.70 -21.25 0.58
C MET A 36 -4.69 -20.17 1.06
N HIS A 37 -5.53 -19.74 0.12
CA HIS A 37 -6.63 -18.74 0.18
C HIS A 37 -7.39 -18.62 1.53
N THR A 38 -7.64 -19.71 2.24
CA THR A 38 -8.44 -19.71 3.49
C THR A 38 -7.76 -19.01 4.66
N GLY A 39 -6.44 -18.79 4.58
CA GLY A 39 -5.62 -18.23 5.67
C GLY A 39 -5.09 -16.82 5.44
N CYS A 40 -5.45 -16.13 4.35
CA CYS A 40 -4.93 -14.79 4.06
C CYS A 40 -5.36 -13.77 5.13
N ALA A 41 -4.42 -12.90 5.56
CA ALA A 41 -4.67 -11.89 6.58
C ALA A 41 -5.77 -10.89 6.15
N LEU A 42 -5.79 -10.51 4.87
CA LEU A 42 -6.84 -9.66 4.30
C LEU A 42 -8.18 -10.39 4.29
N GLY A 43 -8.25 -11.62 3.78
CA GLY A 43 -9.49 -12.41 3.78
C GLY A 43 -10.09 -12.61 5.18
N ARG A 44 -9.27 -12.88 6.20
CA ARG A 44 -9.73 -12.92 7.60
C ARG A 44 -10.26 -11.57 8.07
N TRP A 45 -9.53 -10.49 7.80
CA TRP A 45 -9.96 -9.14 8.18
C TRP A 45 -11.30 -8.77 7.54
N ILE A 46 -11.50 -9.05 6.24
CA ILE A 46 -12.76 -8.77 5.54
C ILE A 46 -13.92 -9.46 6.27
N ARG A 47 -13.80 -10.77 6.52
CA ARG A 47 -14.87 -11.58 7.12
C ARG A 47 -15.12 -11.29 8.60
N GLU A 48 -14.07 -11.02 9.39
CA GLU A 48 -14.20 -10.89 10.85
C GLU A 48 -14.53 -9.46 11.30
N ARG A 49 -14.25 -8.45 10.46
CA ARG A 49 -14.35 -7.03 10.85
C ARG A 49 -14.76 -6.10 9.72
N GLY A 50 -14.24 -6.35 8.52
CA GLY A 50 -14.48 -5.51 7.35
C GLY A 50 -15.97 -5.44 7.03
N GLN A 51 -16.63 -6.59 6.97
CA GLN A 51 -18.07 -6.71 6.76
C GLN A 51 -18.84 -6.02 7.90
N ASP A 52 -18.64 -6.42 9.16
CA ASP A 52 -19.39 -5.87 10.29
C ASP A 52 -19.26 -4.34 10.44
N LYS A 53 -18.09 -3.78 10.13
CA LYS A 53 -17.79 -2.35 10.36
C LYS A 53 -18.07 -1.48 9.15
N TYR A 54 -17.97 -2.04 7.95
CA TYR A 54 -18.03 -1.30 6.69
C TYR A 54 -19.06 -1.87 5.70
N GLU A 55 -20.02 -2.67 6.17
CA GLU A 55 -21.10 -3.26 5.34
C GLU A 55 -21.87 -2.23 4.51
N PHE A 56 -21.99 -1.00 4.99
CA PHE A 56 -22.72 0.08 4.30
C PHE A 56 -21.99 0.65 3.09
N TYR A 57 -20.70 0.34 2.92
CA TYR A 57 -19.92 0.76 1.76
C TYR A 57 -19.93 -0.35 0.71
N LYS A 58 -20.40 -0.01 -0.51
CA LYS A 58 -20.41 -0.93 -1.66
C LYS A 58 -19.03 -1.52 -1.95
N GLU A 59 -17.97 -0.77 -1.62
CA GLU A 59 -16.58 -1.18 -1.79
C GLU A 59 -16.26 -2.44 -0.96
N THR A 60 -16.89 -2.61 0.21
CA THR A 60 -16.65 -3.76 1.11
C THR A 60 -17.17 -5.08 0.51
N ILE A 61 -18.32 -5.04 -0.17
CA ILE A 61 -18.90 -6.22 -0.85
C ILE A 61 -18.02 -6.61 -2.03
N ASN A 62 -17.75 -5.64 -2.91
CA ASN A 62 -16.91 -5.87 -4.08
C ASN A 62 -15.50 -6.32 -3.71
N LEU A 63 -14.96 -5.87 -2.56
CA LEU A 63 -13.63 -6.22 -2.09
C LEU A 63 -13.50 -7.71 -1.77
N LEU A 64 -14.56 -8.34 -1.23
CA LEU A 64 -14.54 -9.78 -0.98
C LEU A 64 -14.48 -10.55 -2.30
N ASP A 65 -15.34 -10.20 -3.26
CA ASP A 65 -15.40 -10.86 -4.57
C ASP A 65 -14.06 -10.71 -5.33
N ALA A 66 -13.51 -9.49 -5.37
CA ALA A 66 -12.22 -9.22 -6.00
C ALA A 66 -11.07 -9.99 -5.32
N HIS A 67 -11.10 -10.10 -3.98
CA HIS A 67 -10.10 -10.84 -3.22
C HIS A 67 -10.19 -12.35 -3.48
N GLU A 68 -11.39 -12.92 -3.57
CA GLU A 68 -11.59 -14.32 -3.93
C GLU A 68 -11.13 -14.60 -5.37
N ASN A 69 -11.44 -13.71 -6.31
CA ASN A 69 -10.95 -13.79 -7.70
C ASN A 69 -9.41 -13.74 -7.78
N PHE A 70 -8.76 -12.87 -7.01
CA PHE A 70 -7.30 -12.84 -6.92
C PHE A 70 -6.73 -14.18 -6.46
N HIS A 71 -7.29 -14.76 -5.40
CA HIS A 71 -6.83 -16.04 -4.90
C HIS A 71 -7.09 -17.20 -5.85
N ALA A 72 -8.20 -17.20 -6.60
CA ALA A 72 -8.44 -18.20 -7.63
C ALA A 72 -7.34 -18.19 -8.71
N VAL A 73 -6.92 -17.01 -9.15
CA VAL A 73 -5.81 -16.86 -10.11
C VAL A 73 -4.47 -17.25 -9.48
N ALA A 74 -4.23 -16.86 -8.23
CA ALA A 74 -3.01 -17.23 -7.51
C ALA A 74 -2.88 -18.76 -7.35
N ASP A 75 -3.97 -19.45 -7.00
CA ASP A 75 -4.00 -20.91 -6.85
C ASP A 75 -3.70 -21.60 -8.20
N GLU A 76 -4.16 -21.02 -9.33
CA GLU A 76 -3.83 -21.50 -10.68
C GLU A 76 -2.33 -21.36 -11.01
N ILE A 77 -1.75 -20.19 -10.71
CA ILE A 77 -0.31 -19.91 -10.87
C ILE A 77 0.53 -20.92 -10.06
N ILE A 78 0.16 -21.13 -8.79
CA ILE A 78 0.85 -22.06 -7.89
C ILE A 78 0.76 -23.49 -8.42
N ALA A 79 -0.43 -23.94 -8.80
CA ALA A 79 -0.66 -25.29 -9.31
C ALA A 79 0.13 -25.58 -10.59
N LEU A 80 0.21 -24.60 -11.50
CA LEU A 80 1.01 -24.72 -12.74
C LEU A 80 2.50 -24.81 -12.43
N ASN A 81 2.99 -23.96 -11.53
CA ASN A 81 4.39 -23.97 -11.12
C ASN A 81 4.78 -25.30 -10.46
N GLU A 82 3.93 -25.84 -9.58
CA GLU A 82 4.16 -27.13 -8.90
C GLU A 82 4.16 -28.33 -9.87
N ARG A 83 3.26 -28.33 -10.86
CA ARG A 83 3.08 -29.46 -11.79
C ARG A 83 4.17 -29.52 -12.85
N CYS A 84 4.50 -28.38 -13.44
CA CYS A 84 5.28 -28.35 -14.66
C CYS A 84 6.68 -27.76 -14.48
N LYS A 85 6.96 -27.05 -13.37
CA LYS A 85 8.13 -26.15 -13.24
C LYS A 85 8.36 -25.35 -14.52
N ALA A 86 7.27 -25.01 -15.20
CA ALA A 86 7.27 -24.44 -16.53
C ALA A 86 6.96 -22.96 -16.44
N ASP A 87 7.32 -22.24 -17.49
CA ASP A 87 7.01 -20.83 -17.62
C ASP A 87 5.51 -20.61 -17.46
N ILE A 88 5.14 -19.77 -16.49
CA ILE A 88 3.74 -19.46 -16.22
C ILE A 88 3.22 -18.60 -17.38
N PRO A 89 2.04 -18.93 -17.95
CA PRO A 89 1.49 -18.17 -19.07
C PRO A 89 1.40 -16.66 -18.77
N SER A 90 1.87 -15.83 -19.71
CA SER A 90 1.93 -14.37 -19.51
C SER A 90 0.55 -13.74 -19.33
N ASP A 91 -0.48 -14.30 -19.96
CA ASP A 91 -1.90 -13.93 -19.78
C ASP A 91 -2.39 -14.19 -18.36
N LEU A 92 -1.96 -15.28 -17.73
CA LEU A 92 -2.30 -15.58 -16.34
C LEU A 92 -1.67 -14.57 -15.36
N ILE A 93 -0.43 -14.14 -15.62
CA ILE A 93 0.23 -13.07 -14.85
C ILE A 93 -0.45 -11.71 -15.07
N LEU A 94 -0.84 -11.41 -16.31
CA LEU A 94 -1.61 -10.19 -16.59
C LEU A 94 -2.95 -10.19 -15.87
N LYS A 95 -3.66 -11.33 -15.87
CA LYS A 95 -4.92 -11.51 -15.14
C LYS A 95 -4.72 -11.31 -13.64
N MET A 96 -3.67 -11.91 -13.05
CA MET A 96 -3.32 -11.75 -11.64
C MET A 96 -3.09 -10.28 -11.27
N ARG A 97 -2.31 -9.56 -12.09
CA ARG A 97 -2.10 -8.11 -11.92
C ARG A 97 -3.40 -7.32 -12.00
N MET A 98 -4.30 -7.67 -12.92
CA MET A 98 -5.60 -6.99 -13.05
C MET A 98 -6.46 -7.13 -11.80
N VAL A 99 -6.61 -8.35 -11.29
CA VAL A 99 -7.43 -8.60 -10.10
C VAL A 99 -6.76 -8.05 -8.82
N SER A 100 -5.42 -8.06 -8.73
CA SER A 100 -4.70 -7.40 -7.63
C SER A 100 -4.97 -5.88 -7.60
N ARG A 101 -4.90 -5.22 -8.76
CA ARG A 101 -5.22 -3.80 -8.89
C ARG A 101 -6.62 -3.48 -8.42
N GLU A 102 -7.60 -4.33 -8.75
CA GLU A 102 -8.98 -4.16 -8.32
C GLU A 102 -9.10 -4.21 -6.78
N VAL A 103 -8.43 -5.17 -6.13
CA VAL A 103 -8.38 -5.25 -4.66
C VAL A 103 -7.77 -4.00 -4.05
N VAL A 104 -6.62 -3.53 -4.55
CA VAL A 104 -5.98 -2.29 -4.06
C VAL A 104 -6.87 -1.07 -4.28
N TYR A 105 -7.54 -0.99 -5.44
CA TYR A 105 -8.49 0.08 -5.75
C TYR A 105 -9.67 0.12 -4.78
N LEU A 106 -10.26 -1.04 -4.48
CA LEU A 106 -11.39 -1.14 -3.56
C LEU A 106 -10.98 -0.80 -2.12
N LEU A 107 -9.80 -1.24 -1.67
CA LEU A 107 -9.22 -0.83 -0.39
C LEU A 107 -9.02 0.69 -0.30
N SER A 108 -8.43 1.30 -1.34
CA SER A 108 -8.23 2.75 -1.41
C SER A 108 -9.54 3.53 -1.48
N SER A 109 -10.53 3.02 -2.21
CA SER A 109 -11.85 3.65 -2.34
C SER A 109 -12.65 3.58 -1.04
N LEU A 110 -12.63 2.42 -0.36
CA LEU A 110 -13.25 2.24 0.95
C LEU A 110 -12.70 3.24 1.97
N GLU A 111 -11.37 3.39 2.01
CA GLU A 111 -10.72 4.36 2.88
C GLU A 111 -11.18 5.80 2.62
N LEU A 112 -11.27 6.19 1.35
CA LEU A 112 -11.75 7.51 0.96
C LEU A 112 -13.21 7.72 1.36
N SER A 113 -14.08 6.75 1.09
CA SER A 113 -15.51 6.83 1.41
C SER A 113 -15.73 7.03 2.92
N VAL A 114 -15.06 6.24 3.75
CA VAL A 114 -15.16 6.38 5.22
C VAL A 114 -14.65 7.74 5.69
N ARG A 115 -13.60 8.27 5.08
CA ARG A 115 -13.07 9.59 5.44
C ARG A 115 -14.05 10.71 5.09
N LEU A 116 -14.61 10.68 3.88
CA LEU A 116 -15.56 11.69 3.43
C LEU A 116 -16.82 11.69 4.29
N GLU A 117 -17.25 10.54 4.78
CA GLU A 117 -18.37 10.45 5.71
C GLU A 117 -18.02 11.04 7.09
N LYS A 118 -16.85 10.70 7.65
CA LYS A 118 -16.37 11.30 8.90
C LYS A 118 -16.31 12.82 8.83
N GLN A 119 -15.78 13.36 7.74
CA GLN A 119 -15.68 14.81 7.53
C GLN A 119 -17.05 15.50 7.43
N LYS A 120 -18.07 14.82 6.89
CA LYS A 120 -19.44 15.33 6.85
C LYS A 120 -20.13 15.28 8.21
N SER A 121 -19.78 14.30 9.05
CA SER A 121 -20.37 14.09 10.37
C SER A 121 -19.76 14.97 11.48
N GLU A 122 -18.60 15.58 11.24
CA GLU A 122 -17.99 16.53 12.17
C GLU A 122 -18.51 17.96 11.87
N PRO A 123 -19.25 18.61 12.79
CA PRO A 123 -19.53 20.04 12.64
C PRO A 123 -18.22 20.83 12.75
N LEU A 124 -18.20 22.00 12.14
CA LEU A 124 -17.06 22.93 12.04
C LEU A 124 -16.44 23.27 13.41
N THR A 125 -15.58 22.40 13.97
CA THR A 125 -14.77 22.67 15.16
C THR A 125 -13.31 22.37 14.87
N HIS A 126 -12.69 23.22 14.03
CA HIS A 126 -11.25 23.43 14.11
C HIS A 126 -10.94 24.24 15.38
N ALA A 127 -10.87 23.57 16.52
CA ALA A 127 -10.13 23.96 17.72
C ALA A 127 -10.36 22.94 18.83
N ILE A 128 -9.28 22.53 19.49
CA ILE A 128 -9.22 21.71 20.71
C ILE A 128 -9.26 20.19 20.48
N HIS A 129 -8.09 19.61 20.17
CA HIS A 129 -7.79 18.23 20.57
C HIS A 129 -6.48 18.14 21.38
N SER A 130 -6.21 19.15 22.21
CA SER A 130 -5.01 19.27 23.06
C SER A 130 -5.25 19.00 24.56
N LEU A 131 -6.37 18.39 24.99
CA LEU A 131 -6.68 18.27 26.43
C LEU A 131 -7.05 16.87 26.98
N THR A 132 -6.95 15.79 26.20
CA THR A 132 -7.27 14.44 26.70
C THR A 132 -6.09 13.66 27.30
N VAL A 133 -4.87 14.21 27.29
CA VAL A 133 -3.67 13.54 27.84
C VAL A 133 -3.50 13.79 29.36
N LEU A 134 -4.28 14.70 29.97
CA LEU A 134 -4.02 15.14 31.36
C LEU A 134 -4.84 14.45 32.47
N LEU A 135 -5.78 13.55 32.17
CA LEU A 135 -6.58 12.87 33.21
C LEU A 135 -6.61 11.35 33.01
N GLY A 136 -5.54 10.71 33.50
CA GLY A 136 -5.49 9.41 34.18
C GLY A 136 -6.60 8.37 34.00
N GLY A 137 -7.10 8.16 32.79
CA GLY A 137 -8.07 7.11 32.46
C GLY A 137 -7.35 5.86 31.96
N SER A 138 -7.38 4.81 32.76
CA SER A 138 -6.97 3.46 32.38
C SER A 138 -7.73 3.02 31.11
N PHE A 139 -7.05 2.95 29.97
CA PHE A 139 -7.58 2.33 28.75
C PHE A 139 -7.60 0.81 28.97
N GLY A 140 -8.76 0.31 29.37
CA GLY A 140 -9.06 -1.13 29.43
C GLY A 140 -8.87 -1.80 28.06
N GLY A 141 -8.24 -2.97 28.10
CA GLY A 141 -8.18 -4.04 27.09
C GLY A 141 -8.51 -3.67 25.63
N GLY A 142 -7.49 -3.31 24.84
CA GLY A 142 -7.62 -3.15 23.39
C GLY A 142 -7.66 -4.50 22.65
N PRO A 143 -8.60 -4.74 21.70
CA PRO A 143 -8.68 -5.98 20.95
C PRO A 143 -7.95 -5.83 19.61
N PHE A 144 -6.64 -6.09 19.59
CA PHE A 144 -5.95 -7.01 18.67
C PHE A 144 -4.42 -6.81 18.70
N PRO A 145 -3.64 -7.90 18.85
CA PRO A 145 -2.21 -7.92 18.65
C PRO A 145 -1.91 -8.09 17.14
N MET A 146 -2.03 -7.01 16.37
CA MET A 146 -1.41 -6.91 15.04
C MET A 146 -0.30 -5.85 15.06
N ALA A 147 0.58 -5.95 16.05
CA ALA A 147 1.98 -5.90 15.66
C ALA A 147 2.17 -7.21 14.87
N PRO A 148 2.44 -7.19 13.55
CA PRO A 148 2.90 -8.40 12.90
C PRO A 148 4.02 -8.93 13.78
N LYS A 149 3.99 -10.23 14.13
CA LYS A 149 5.20 -10.84 14.72
C LYS A 149 6.33 -10.38 13.81
N PRO A 150 7.45 -9.84 14.32
CA PRO A 150 8.53 -9.32 13.49
C PRO A 150 8.82 -10.23 12.28
N ARG A 151 8.79 -11.55 12.55
CA ARG A 151 8.89 -12.65 11.57
C ARG A 151 7.94 -12.64 10.37
N MET A 152 6.70 -12.13 10.47
CA MET A 152 5.73 -12.12 9.37
C MET A 152 6.00 -11.02 8.33
N LEU A 153 6.81 -10.02 8.66
CA LEU A 153 7.28 -9.01 7.72
C LEU A 153 8.79 -9.05 7.51
N ASP A 154 9.53 -9.76 8.36
CA ASP A 154 10.97 -9.98 8.19
C ASP A 154 11.29 -10.71 6.87
N TRP A 155 10.38 -11.51 6.30
CA TRP A 155 10.60 -12.12 4.98
C TRP A 155 10.49 -11.11 3.83
N ILE A 156 9.60 -10.12 3.94
CA ILE A 156 9.55 -9.01 2.97
C ILE A 156 10.84 -8.18 3.04
N ARG A 157 11.54 -8.20 4.17
CA ARG A 157 12.80 -7.48 4.40
C ARG A 157 14.05 -8.16 3.82
N ILE A 158 14.03 -9.43 3.40
CA ILE A 158 15.27 -10.21 3.16
C ILE A 158 15.68 -10.30 1.67
N ASN A 159 14.77 -10.23 0.68
CA ASN A 159 15.11 -10.56 -0.72
C ASN A 159 14.83 -9.47 -1.78
N PHE A 160 14.60 -8.21 -1.40
CA PHE A 160 14.19 -7.14 -2.33
C PHE A 160 15.33 -6.43 -3.08
N PHE A 161 16.58 -6.80 -2.83
CA PHE A 161 17.70 -5.88 -3.04
C PHE A 161 18.50 -6.14 -4.33
N HIS A 162 17.88 -5.95 -5.49
CA HIS A 162 18.48 -5.35 -6.70
C HIS A 162 17.62 -5.63 -7.94
N ARG A 163 16.86 -4.65 -8.40
CA ARG A 163 16.59 -4.51 -9.83
C ARG A 163 16.41 -3.05 -10.19
N ARG A 164 17.51 -2.42 -10.62
CA ARG A 164 17.44 -1.24 -11.48
C ARG A 164 16.90 -1.78 -12.81
N SER A 165 15.60 -1.62 -13.06
CA SER A 165 14.96 -2.11 -14.29
C SER A 165 15.67 -1.47 -15.48
N SER A 166 16.38 -2.28 -16.27
CA SER A 166 16.99 -1.88 -17.53
C SER A 166 15.97 -1.77 -18.67
N THR A 167 14.70 -2.06 -18.39
CA THR A 167 13.59 -1.99 -19.33
C THR A 167 12.67 -0.82 -18.95
N ALA A 168 12.28 -0.01 -19.92
CA ALA A 168 11.54 1.25 -19.78
C ALA A 168 10.12 1.18 -19.15
N ILE A 169 9.80 0.10 -18.43
CA ILE A 169 8.55 -0.11 -17.72
C ILE A 169 8.87 -0.10 -16.22
N ILE A 170 8.36 0.91 -15.54
CA ILE A 170 8.43 1.00 -14.07
C ILE A 170 7.40 0.08 -13.46
N ASP A 171 7.83 -0.60 -12.41
CA ASP A 171 6.99 -1.43 -11.57
C ASP A 171 6.24 -0.55 -10.56
N ILE A 172 5.01 -0.17 -10.91
CA ILE A 172 4.14 0.67 -10.06
C ILE A 172 3.84 -0.04 -8.73
N THR A 173 3.76 -1.37 -8.73
CA THR A 173 3.57 -2.23 -7.56
C THR A 173 4.75 -2.05 -6.59
N ALA A 174 5.99 -2.10 -7.09
CA ALA A 174 7.19 -1.82 -6.29
C ALA A 174 7.23 -0.39 -5.73
N VAL A 175 6.84 0.61 -6.54
CA VAL A 175 6.75 2.01 -6.08
C VAL A 175 5.76 2.13 -4.92
N ARG A 176 4.55 1.56 -5.04
CA ARG A 176 3.54 1.60 -3.96
C ARG A 176 4.08 0.97 -2.68
N LEU A 177 4.70 -0.22 -2.77
CA LEU A 177 5.24 -0.90 -1.60
C LEU A 177 6.28 -0.05 -0.86
N ASN A 178 7.25 0.53 -1.57
CA ASN A 178 8.29 1.35 -0.95
C ASN A 178 7.69 2.50 -0.12
N HIS A 179 6.69 3.19 -0.66
CA HIS A 179 6.01 4.29 0.03
C HIS A 179 5.18 3.80 1.23
N LEU A 180 4.50 2.67 1.09
CA LEU A 180 3.77 2.05 2.20
C LEU A 180 4.73 1.62 3.33
N PHE A 181 5.89 1.06 2.99
CA PHE A 181 6.90 0.66 3.96
C PHE A 181 7.53 1.85 4.67
N TRP A 182 7.91 2.93 3.96
CA TRP A 182 8.46 4.12 4.59
C TRP A 182 7.48 4.75 5.59
N ALA A 183 6.21 4.89 5.21
CA ALA A 183 5.17 5.42 6.10
C ALA A 183 5.00 4.56 7.35
N ARG A 184 4.95 3.23 7.18
CA ARG A 184 4.81 2.27 8.28
C ARG A 184 6.02 2.29 9.23
N ASP A 185 7.22 2.31 8.68
CA ASP A 185 8.42 2.28 9.51
C ASP A 185 8.55 3.54 10.34
N LEU A 186 8.23 4.71 9.79
CA LEU A 186 8.18 5.94 10.57
C LEU A 186 7.17 5.87 11.73
N GLU A 187 5.97 5.32 11.48
CA GLU A 187 4.98 5.08 12.54
C GLU A 187 5.50 4.14 13.64
N LEU A 188 6.14 3.04 13.26
CA LEU A 188 6.77 2.11 14.21
C LEU A 188 7.94 2.74 14.97
N MET A 189 8.73 3.58 14.32
CA MET A 189 9.81 4.33 14.95
C MET A 189 9.26 5.27 16.03
N LEU A 190 8.17 5.97 15.75
CA LEU A 190 7.52 6.83 16.73
C LEU A 190 7.04 6.04 17.95
N GLY A 191 6.35 4.91 17.73
CA GLY A 191 5.84 4.06 18.80
C GLY A 191 6.93 3.33 19.61
N SER A 192 8.06 2.98 18.98
CA SER A 192 9.19 2.28 19.61
C SER A 192 10.27 3.20 20.18
N LEU A 193 10.06 4.52 20.13
CA LEU A 193 11.03 5.54 20.56
C LEU A 193 12.35 5.49 19.78
N GLY A 194 12.25 5.20 18.48
CA GLY A 194 13.41 5.11 17.57
C GLY A 194 14.26 3.86 17.73
N LYS A 195 13.79 2.84 18.48
CA LYS A 195 14.51 1.56 18.63
C LYS A 195 14.42 0.69 17.38
N ILE A 196 13.36 0.87 16.59
CA ILE A 196 13.23 0.27 15.26
C ILE A 196 13.96 1.19 14.28
N ALA A 197 14.73 0.63 13.35
CA ALA A 197 15.34 1.39 12.26
C ALA A 197 14.45 1.32 11.01
N LEU A 198 14.55 2.33 10.15
CA LEU A 198 14.01 2.26 8.79
C LEU A 198 14.58 1.03 8.07
N HIS A 199 13.75 0.32 7.32
CA HIS A 199 14.18 -0.75 6.42
C HIS A 199 15.08 -0.21 5.29
N ARG A 200 14.82 1.02 4.83
CA ARG A 200 15.61 1.74 3.83
C ARG A 200 15.53 3.23 4.13
N ASN A 201 16.62 3.95 3.89
CA ASN A 201 16.58 5.41 3.91
C ASN A 201 15.51 5.93 2.93
N ILE A 202 14.79 6.94 3.35
CA ILE A 202 13.88 7.68 2.47
C ILE A 202 14.77 8.55 1.58
N PRO A 203 14.85 8.31 0.26
CA PRO A 203 15.66 9.11 -0.63
C PRO A 203 15.02 10.49 -0.84
N ASP A 204 15.74 11.39 -1.49
CA ASP A 204 15.09 12.59 -2.06
C ASP A 204 14.09 12.18 -3.15
N ALA A 205 13.04 12.98 -3.34
CA ALA A 205 11.98 12.68 -4.30
C ALA A 205 12.54 12.43 -5.71
N ASP A 206 13.53 13.21 -6.15
CA ASP A 206 14.11 13.11 -7.49
C ASP A 206 14.93 11.82 -7.69
N GLU A 207 15.36 11.17 -6.61
CA GLU A 207 16.09 9.89 -6.63
C GLU A 207 15.16 8.67 -6.50
N CYS A 208 13.87 8.89 -6.23
CA CYS A 208 12.87 7.83 -6.17
C CYS A 208 12.55 7.29 -7.58
N ASP A 209 12.29 5.98 -7.69
CA ASP A 209 11.97 5.33 -8.96
C ASP A 209 10.75 5.98 -9.66
N LEU A 210 9.81 6.56 -8.89
CA LEU A 210 8.65 7.28 -9.41
C LEU A 210 9.02 8.54 -10.22
N SER A 211 10.10 9.23 -9.89
CA SER A 211 10.54 10.45 -10.61
C SER A 211 10.97 10.15 -12.05
N SER A 212 11.58 8.98 -12.25
CA SER A 212 11.92 8.51 -13.60
C SER A 212 10.67 8.15 -14.43
N TRP A 213 9.59 7.71 -13.76
CA TRP A 213 8.30 7.43 -14.41
C TRP A 213 7.61 8.70 -14.88
N PHE A 214 7.51 9.71 -14.01
CA PHE A 214 6.96 11.02 -14.36
C PHE A 214 7.61 11.60 -15.60
N SER A 215 8.95 11.54 -15.62
CA SER A 215 9.72 12.06 -16.73
C SER A 215 9.41 11.37 -18.06
N ASN A 216 8.99 10.10 -18.06
CA ASN A 216 8.77 9.33 -19.29
C ASN A 216 7.29 9.27 -19.72
N VAL A 217 6.37 9.01 -18.77
CA VAL A 217 4.94 8.79 -19.06
C VAL A 217 4.16 10.10 -19.14
N ALA A 218 4.43 11.06 -18.24
CA ALA A 218 3.71 12.34 -18.23
C ALA A 218 3.97 13.18 -19.50
N ARG A 219 5.05 12.89 -20.24
CA ARG A 219 5.33 13.53 -21.55
C ARG A 219 4.44 13.00 -22.68
N GLN A 220 3.89 11.80 -22.56
CA GLN A 220 3.14 11.14 -23.62
C GLN A 220 1.62 11.33 -23.49
N ASP A 221 1.12 11.63 -22.28
CA ASP A 221 -0.32 11.79 -22.02
C ASP A 221 -0.68 13.23 -21.62
N ILE A 222 -0.78 14.09 -22.63
CA ILE A 222 -1.06 15.53 -22.50
C ILE A 222 -2.45 15.78 -21.86
N GLY A 223 -3.41 14.86 -22.06
CA GLY A 223 -4.79 15.01 -21.60
C GLY A 223 -4.95 14.92 -20.07
N ASN A 224 -3.97 14.37 -19.37
CA ASN A 224 -4.04 14.08 -17.94
C ASN A 224 -3.03 14.85 -17.10
N ARG A 225 -2.48 15.96 -17.63
CA ARG A 225 -1.47 16.79 -16.96
C ARG A 225 -1.81 17.11 -15.50
N ALA A 226 -3.07 17.45 -15.19
CA ALA A 226 -3.49 17.80 -13.84
C ALA A 226 -3.38 16.63 -12.83
N MET A 227 -3.65 15.39 -13.25
CA MET A 227 -3.51 14.21 -12.40
C MET A 227 -2.02 13.92 -12.13
N PHE A 228 -1.17 14.01 -13.16
CA PHE A 228 0.27 13.82 -12.99
C PHE A 228 0.90 14.94 -12.16
N GLU A 229 0.45 16.18 -12.33
CA GLU A 229 0.90 17.30 -11.51
C GLU A 229 0.51 17.11 -10.03
N LEU A 230 -0.72 16.70 -9.75
CA LEU A 230 -1.15 16.36 -8.39
C LEU A 230 -0.31 15.22 -7.80
N LEU A 231 -0.06 14.17 -8.58
CA LEU A 231 0.75 13.04 -8.14
C LEU A 231 2.20 13.47 -7.85
N ASP A 232 2.79 14.34 -8.68
CA ASP A 232 4.18 14.82 -8.51
C ASP A 232 4.30 15.71 -7.27
N VAL A 233 3.36 16.64 -7.08
CA VAL A 233 3.28 17.48 -5.89
C VAL A 233 3.12 16.63 -4.63
N THR A 234 2.19 15.67 -4.64
CA THR A 234 1.94 14.77 -3.50
C THR A 234 3.16 13.91 -3.18
N HIS A 235 3.82 13.37 -4.20
CA HIS A 235 5.05 12.59 -4.07
C HIS A 235 6.20 13.40 -3.46
N LYS A 236 6.47 14.61 -3.99
CA LYS A 236 7.52 15.48 -3.45
C LYS A 236 7.26 15.87 -2.00
N GLU A 237 6.02 16.18 -1.68
CA GLU A 237 5.61 16.52 -0.31
C GLU A 237 5.74 15.31 0.63
N PHE A 238 5.41 14.09 0.18
CA PHE A 238 5.63 12.86 0.94
C PHE A 238 7.09 12.70 1.34
N HIS A 239 8.02 12.82 0.39
CA HIS A 239 9.45 12.68 0.67
C HIS A 239 9.95 13.78 1.61
N ARG A 240 9.53 15.03 1.39
CA ARG A 240 9.89 16.17 2.24
C ARG A 240 9.47 15.93 3.70
N GLN A 241 8.24 15.50 3.92
CA GLN A 241 7.72 15.20 5.25
C GLN A 241 8.36 13.93 5.83
N GLY A 242 8.65 12.92 5.01
CA GLY A 242 9.34 11.70 5.44
C GLY A 242 10.75 11.98 5.98
N ILE A 243 11.52 12.81 5.27
CA ILE A 243 12.85 13.25 5.70
C ILE A 243 12.76 14.11 6.97
N LYS A 244 11.75 15.01 7.05
CA LYS A 244 11.48 15.82 8.25
C LYS A 244 11.16 14.93 9.46
N ALA A 245 10.26 13.97 9.30
CA ALA A 245 9.85 13.01 10.33
C ALA A 245 11.04 12.20 10.83
N TYR A 246 11.83 11.62 9.92
CA TYR A 246 13.03 10.87 10.26
C TYR A 246 14.04 11.73 11.04
N SER A 247 14.28 12.96 10.58
CA SER A 247 15.19 13.90 11.24
C SER A 247 14.69 14.32 12.63
N ALA A 248 13.38 14.51 12.81
CA ALA A 248 12.78 14.83 14.11
C ALA A 248 12.88 13.65 15.09
N LEU A 249 12.64 12.42 14.62
CA LEU A 249 12.83 11.20 15.41
C LEU A 249 14.28 11.05 15.89
N ARG A 250 15.26 11.30 15.01
CA ARG A 250 16.70 11.25 15.35
C ARG A 250 17.10 12.32 16.37
N ARG A 251 16.46 13.50 16.34
CA ARG A 251 16.63 14.58 17.32
C ARG A 251 15.83 14.38 18.61
N GLN A 252 15.07 13.27 18.72
CA GLN A 252 14.13 13.00 19.81
C GLN A 252 13.05 14.10 19.98
N ASN A 253 12.81 14.92 18.95
CA ASN A 253 11.75 15.91 18.95
C ASN A 253 10.42 15.21 18.63
N ARG A 254 9.78 14.68 19.68
CA ARG A 254 8.55 13.89 19.55
C ARG A 254 7.39 14.64 18.91
N GLN A 255 7.22 15.92 19.24
CA GLN A 255 6.11 16.71 18.72
C GLN A 255 6.24 16.89 17.21
N GLU A 256 7.39 17.37 16.76
CA GLU A 256 7.67 17.56 15.34
C GLU A 256 7.66 16.23 14.57
N ALA A 257 8.14 15.15 15.19
CA ALA A 257 8.08 13.81 14.62
C ALA A 257 6.64 13.33 14.45
N HIS A 258 5.79 13.52 15.47
CA HIS A 258 4.40 13.12 15.42
C HIS A 258 3.65 13.86 14.32
N GLU A 259 3.75 15.18 14.26
CA GLU A 259 3.11 16.02 13.23
C GLU A 259 3.58 15.64 11.82
N ALA A 260 4.90 15.51 11.61
CA ALA A 260 5.43 15.14 10.31
C ALA A 260 5.02 13.71 9.89
N ILE A 261 4.89 12.78 10.85
CA ILE A 261 4.42 11.42 10.56
C ILE A 261 2.95 11.44 10.18
N GLU A 262 2.08 12.16 10.89
CA GLU A 262 0.67 12.27 10.51
C GLU A 262 0.50 12.78 9.07
N GLU A 263 1.30 13.78 8.67
CA GLU A 263 1.35 14.26 7.29
C GLU A 263 1.82 13.18 6.31
N VAL A 264 2.91 12.47 6.62
CA VAL A 264 3.41 11.34 5.80
C VAL A 264 2.34 10.26 5.62
N LEU A 265 1.62 9.91 6.68
CA LEU A 265 0.55 8.92 6.62
C LEU A 265 -0.58 9.40 5.71
N GLY A 266 -0.96 10.68 5.80
CA GLY A 266 -1.92 11.31 4.91
C GLY A 266 -1.50 11.24 3.44
N LEU A 267 -0.29 11.71 3.15
CA LEU A 267 0.30 11.75 1.82
C LEU A 267 0.51 10.35 1.23
N SER A 268 0.85 9.35 2.06
CA SER A 268 0.99 7.95 1.63
C SER A 268 -0.33 7.42 1.07
N ARG A 269 -1.47 7.71 1.72
CA ARG A 269 -2.79 7.34 1.20
C ARG A 269 -3.06 7.97 -0.14
N ASP A 270 -2.90 9.30 -0.20
CA ASP A 270 -3.26 10.10 -1.37
C ASP A 270 -2.39 9.71 -2.57
N LEU A 271 -1.10 9.46 -2.33
CA LEU A 271 -0.16 8.96 -3.33
C LEU A 271 -0.56 7.57 -3.83
N VAL A 272 -0.86 6.62 -2.94
CA VAL A 272 -1.26 5.27 -3.35
C VAL A 272 -2.57 5.29 -4.13
N LEU A 273 -3.56 6.07 -3.70
CA LEU A 273 -4.81 6.25 -4.44
C LEU A 273 -4.56 6.82 -5.83
N ALA A 274 -3.77 7.88 -5.93
CA ALA A 274 -3.45 8.52 -7.20
C ALA A 274 -2.65 7.60 -8.14
N LEU A 275 -1.70 6.81 -7.61
CA LEU A 275 -1.01 5.76 -8.36
C LEU A 275 -1.97 4.67 -8.85
N THR A 276 -2.93 4.25 -8.02
CA THR A 276 -3.95 3.25 -8.40
C THR A 276 -4.85 3.77 -9.51
N HIS A 277 -5.31 5.01 -9.44
CA HIS A 277 -6.08 5.63 -10.51
C HIS A 277 -5.28 5.79 -11.80
N ALA A 278 -4.04 6.27 -11.71
CA ALA A 278 -3.17 6.43 -12.87
C ALA A 278 -2.94 5.08 -13.57
N GLU A 279 -2.67 4.02 -12.80
CA GLU A 279 -2.47 2.69 -13.36
C GLU A 279 -3.74 2.14 -14.02
N PHE A 280 -4.90 2.19 -13.35
CA PHE A 280 -6.16 1.70 -13.91
C PHE A 280 -6.49 2.37 -15.26
N ARG A 281 -6.22 3.68 -15.35
CA ARG A 281 -6.45 4.46 -16.58
C ARG A 281 -5.49 4.09 -17.71
N LEU A 282 -4.21 3.87 -17.40
CA LEU A 282 -3.20 3.46 -18.37
C LEU A 282 -3.42 2.01 -18.84
N SER A 283 -3.86 1.11 -17.96
CA SER A 283 -4.23 -0.27 -18.32
C SER A 283 -5.44 -0.33 -19.24
N GLY A 284 -6.51 0.43 -18.95
CA GLY A 284 -7.68 0.53 -19.84
C GLY A 284 -7.40 1.22 -21.18
N PHE A 285 -6.28 1.95 -21.31
CA PHE A 285 -5.78 2.44 -22.60
C PHE A 285 -5.02 1.36 -23.38
N ARG A 286 -4.23 0.53 -22.69
CA ARG A 286 -3.47 -0.58 -23.30
C ARG A 286 -4.34 -1.70 -23.85
N GLU A 287 -5.47 -2.04 -23.21
CA GLU A 287 -6.40 -3.05 -23.73
C GLU A 287 -6.98 -2.65 -25.11
N ARG A 288 -7.31 -1.36 -25.32
CA ARG A 288 -7.79 -0.87 -26.63
C ARG A 288 -6.74 -0.84 -27.74
N ALA A 289 -5.45 -0.96 -27.40
CA ALA A 289 -4.36 -0.96 -28.38
C ALA A 289 -3.92 -2.37 -28.79
N ILE A 290 -4.43 -3.41 -28.13
CA ILE A 290 -4.17 -4.83 -28.47
C ILE A 290 -5.29 -5.39 -29.36
N ASP A 291 -6.47 -4.76 -29.37
CA ASP A 291 -7.62 -5.13 -30.19
C ASP A 291 -7.75 -4.32 -31.52
N ALA A 292 -6.66 -3.67 -31.98
CA ALA A 292 -6.61 -2.89 -33.22
C ALA A 292 -5.43 -3.31 -34.11
#